data_AF-A0A378B826-F1
#
_entry.id   AF-A0A378B826-F1
#
_cell.length_a   1.000
_cell.length_b   1.000
_cell.length_c   1.000
_cell.angle_alpha   90.00
_cell.angle_beta   90.00
_cell.angle_gamma   90.00
#
_symmetry.space_group_name_H-M   'P 1'
#
loop_
_entity.id
_entity.type
_entity.pdbx_description
1 polymer ?
#
loop_
_entity_poly.entity_id
_entity_poly.type
_entity_poly.pdbx_seq_one_letter_code
_entity_poly.pdbx_strand_id
1 'polypeptide(L)'
;MRYYLSPSLMCMDMMKLTEQLRFLNSKADRLHVDIMDGHYVKNLALSASFVAQIRPYTSLPIDVHLMVEAPASFIPALLDAGADAFSLHPETICREAFRVINMLRQAGKEVGMVLNPATPVESIQHYLHLLDKVTVMTVDPGYAGQPVYS
;
A
#
# COMPACT_ATOMS: atom_id res chain seq x y z
N MET A 1 11.05 20.82 0.83
CA MET A 1 10.53 19.46 0.53
C MET A 1 11.20 18.49 1.47
N ARG A 2 10.44 17.65 2.18
CA ARG A 2 10.98 16.60 3.06
C ARG A 2 10.92 15.29 2.29
N TYR A 3 11.98 14.49 2.38
CA TYR A 3 12.02 13.15 1.79
C TYR A 3 11.60 12.14 2.85
N TYR A 4 10.85 11.12 2.42
CA TYR A 4 10.37 10.04 3.26
C TYR A 4 10.91 8.70 2.74
N LEU A 5 11.31 7.82 3.65
CA LEU A 5 11.69 6.45 3.33
C LEU A 5 10.59 5.48 3.79
N SER A 6 10.05 4.70 2.85
CA SER A 6 9.05 3.66 3.09
C SER A 6 9.53 2.31 2.54
N PRO A 7 10.36 1.56 3.30
CA PRO A 7 10.88 0.27 2.83
C PRO A 7 9.76 -0.76 2.63
N SER A 8 9.79 -1.49 1.51
CA SER A 8 8.85 -2.59 1.26
C SER A 8 9.20 -3.81 2.12
N LEU A 9 8.22 -4.27 2.89
CA LEU A 9 8.36 -5.44 3.75
C LEU A 9 8.29 -6.76 2.97
N MET A 10 7.91 -6.73 1.70
CA MET A 10 7.97 -7.90 0.82
C MET A 10 9.41 -8.44 0.67
N CYS A 11 10.42 -7.57 0.81
CA CYS A 11 11.83 -7.92 0.65
C CYS A 11 12.49 -8.43 1.93
N MET A 12 11.75 -8.59 3.02
CA MET A 12 12.31 -8.98 4.32
C MET A 12 12.60 -10.47 4.41
N ASP A 13 13.63 -10.81 5.18
CA ASP A 13 13.80 -12.17 5.67
C ASP A 13 12.79 -12.46 6.79
N MET A 14 11.76 -13.26 6.49
CA MET A 14 10.71 -13.60 7.47
C MET A 14 11.26 -14.31 8.71
N MET A 15 12.41 -14.99 8.61
CA MET A 15 13.06 -15.64 9.76
C MET A 15 13.72 -14.64 10.71
N LYS A 16 13.85 -13.37 10.30
CA LYS A 16 14.48 -12.28 11.06
C LYS A 16 13.58 -11.04 11.15
N LEU A 17 12.26 -11.22 11.08
CA LEU A 17 11.31 -10.12 10.96
C LEU A 17 11.43 -9.11 12.10
N THR A 18 11.47 -9.57 13.36
CA THR A 18 11.54 -8.69 14.54
C THR A 18 12.83 -7.87 14.61
N GLU A 19 13.97 -8.46 14.24
CA GLU A 19 15.26 -7.77 14.21
C GLU A 19 15.26 -6.65 13.16
N GLN A 20 14.82 -6.98 11.95
CA GLN A 20 14.74 -6.02 10.86
C GLN A 20 13.71 -4.91 11.15
N LEU A 21 12.55 -5.23 11.74
CA LEU A 21 11.56 -4.21 12.16
C LEU A 21 12.15 -3.25 13.21
N ARG A 22 12.91 -3.76 14.19
CA ARG A 22 13.59 -2.92 15.18
C ARG A 22 14.57 -1.96 14.53
N PHE A 23 15.33 -2.43 13.55
CA PHE A 23 16.23 -1.58 12.77
C PHE A 23 15.44 -0.50 12.02
N LEU A 24 14.40 -0.89 11.28
CA LEU A 24 13.57 0.02 10.48
C LEU A 24 12.89 1.10 11.32
N ASN A 25 12.42 0.78 12.53
CA ASN A 25 11.82 1.75 13.45
C ASN A 25 12.69 2.99 13.73
N SER A 26 14.01 2.88 13.55
CA SER A 26 14.95 3.99 13.77
C SER A 26 15.50 4.61 12.48
N LYS A 27 15.13 4.08 11.31
CA LYS A 27 15.76 4.41 10.01
C LYS A 27 14.76 4.76 8.91
N ALA A 28 13.53 4.30 9.02
CA ALA A 28 12.46 4.57 8.08
C ALA A 28 11.46 5.56 8.67
N ASP A 29 10.75 6.25 7.78
CA ASP A 29 9.64 7.10 8.20
C ASP A 29 8.31 6.34 8.17
N ARG A 30 8.22 5.29 7.34
CA ARG A 30 7.01 4.50 7.08
C ARG A 30 7.39 3.05 6.76
N LEU A 31 6.42 2.15 6.80
CA LEU A 31 6.57 0.76 6.33
C LEU A 31 5.61 0.51 5.18
N HIS A 32 6.12 0.02 4.06
CA HIS A 32 5.32 -0.30 2.88
C HIS A 32 4.96 -1.79 2.86
N VAL A 33 3.68 -2.11 2.82
CA VAL A 33 3.15 -3.48 2.88
C VAL A 33 2.34 -3.75 1.63
N ASP A 34 2.91 -4.55 0.74
CA ASP A 34 2.28 -4.98 -0.50
C ASP A 34 1.29 -6.14 -0.24
N ILE A 35 0.01 -5.89 -0.45
CA ILE A 35 -1.07 -6.88 -0.35
C ILE A 35 -1.42 -7.36 -1.75
N MET A 36 -1.27 -8.65 -2.03
CA MET A 36 -1.53 -9.25 -3.33
C MET A 36 -2.51 -10.43 -3.23
N ASP A 37 -3.48 -10.51 -4.14
CA ASP A 37 -4.59 -11.48 -4.10
C ASP A 37 -4.55 -12.59 -5.16
N GLY A 38 -3.49 -12.67 -5.96
CA GLY A 38 -3.38 -13.66 -7.05
C GLY A 38 -4.24 -13.36 -8.28
N HIS A 39 -5.10 -12.33 -8.25
CA HIS A 39 -5.99 -11.94 -9.35
C HIS A 39 -5.47 -10.68 -10.03
N TYR A 40 -5.21 -9.62 -9.27
CA TYR A 40 -4.65 -8.37 -9.81
C TYR A 40 -3.20 -8.56 -10.26
N VAL A 41 -2.43 -9.32 -9.47
CA VAL A 41 -1.10 -9.82 -9.82
C VAL A 41 -1.05 -11.31 -9.56
N LYS A 42 -0.17 -12.05 -10.24
CA LYS A 42 -0.10 -13.52 -10.13
C LYS A 42 0.34 -14.03 -8.75
N ASN A 43 1.00 -13.20 -7.96
CA ASN A 43 1.55 -13.58 -6.66
C ASN A 43 0.52 -13.35 -5.55
N LEU A 44 0.69 -14.12 -4.46
CA LEU A 44 0.02 -13.90 -3.18
C LEU A 44 1.08 -13.42 -2.20
N ALA A 45 0.86 -12.26 -1.57
CA ALA A 45 1.85 -11.65 -0.70
C ALA A 45 1.17 -10.86 0.41
N LEU A 46 1.71 -11.07 1.63
CA LEU A 46 1.30 -10.45 2.89
C LEU A 46 -0.23 -10.50 3.10
N SER A 47 -0.73 -9.88 4.16
CA SER A 47 -2.17 -9.87 4.46
C SER A 47 -2.47 -8.92 5.62
N ALA A 48 -3.76 -8.71 5.91
CA ALA A 48 -4.19 -8.07 7.15
C ALA A 48 -3.64 -8.79 8.40
N SER A 49 -3.52 -10.12 8.38
CA SER A 49 -2.94 -10.86 9.50
C SER A 49 -1.46 -10.52 9.71
N PHE A 50 -0.70 -10.35 8.63
CA PHE A 50 0.68 -9.88 8.73
C PHE A 50 0.75 -8.46 9.32
N VAL A 51 -0.09 -7.53 8.84
CA VAL A 51 -0.17 -6.16 9.39
C VAL A 51 -0.47 -6.19 10.90
N ALA A 52 -1.48 -6.96 11.31
CA ALA A 52 -1.85 -7.12 12.71
C ALA A 52 -0.71 -7.71 13.56
N GLN A 53 0.07 -8.64 13.00
CA GLN A 53 1.20 -9.26 13.68
C GLN A 53 2.37 -8.30 13.88
N ILE A 54 2.67 -7.44 12.90
CA ILE A 54 3.78 -6.48 13.01
C ILE A 54 3.42 -5.21 13.78
N ARG A 55 2.13 -4.85 13.83
CA ARG A 55 1.67 -3.59 14.43
C ARG A 55 2.17 -3.36 15.86
N PRO A 56 2.20 -4.35 16.78
CA PRO A 56 2.74 -4.16 18.14
C PRO A 56 4.25 -3.90 18.19
N TYR A 57 4.99 -4.18 17.11
CA TYR A 57 6.45 -4.09 17.04
C TYR A 57 6.94 -2.81 16.34
N THR A 58 6.04 -1.92 15.93
CA THR A 58 6.40 -0.67 15.26
C THR A 58 5.39 0.42 15.57
N SER A 59 5.86 1.66 15.72
CA SER A 59 5.02 2.86 15.77
C SER A 59 5.03 3.65 14.45
N LEU A 60 5.78 3.18 13.44
CA LEU A 60 5.83 3.83 12.14
C LEU A 60 4.49 3.66 11.40
N PRO A 61 4.04 4.64 10.61
CA PRO A 61 2.89 4.50 9.74
C PRO A 61 3.03 3.29 8.81
N ILE A 62 2.02 2.42 8.79
CA ILE A 62 1.94 1.29 7.87
C ILE A 62 1.11 1.70 6.65
N ASP A 63 1.76 1.72 5.50
CA ASP A 63 1.18 2.00 4.20
C ASP A 63 0.89 0.68 3.47
N VAL A 64 -0.40 0.34 3.36
CA VAL A 64 -0.82 -0.86 2.66
C VAL A 64 -1.08 -0.54 1.19
N HIS A 65 -0.34 -1.22 0.31
CA HIS A 65 -0.47 -1.13 -1.13
C HIS A 65 -1.29 -2.30 -1.65
N LEU A 66 -2.52 -2.01 -2.08
CA LEU A 66 -3.51 -3.02 -2.44
C LEU A 66 -3.43 -3.34 -3.93
N MET A 67 -2.65 -4.36 -4.27
CA MET A 67 -2.63 -5.01 -5.57
C MET A 67 -3.67 -6.13 -5.60
N VAL A 68 -4.95 -5.75 -5.54
CA VAL A 68 -6.09 -6.68 -5.42
C VAL A 68 -7.26 -6.25 -6.31
N GLU A 69 -8.04 -7.23 -6.79
CA GLU A 69 -9.17 -7.03 -7.72
C GLU A 69 -10.35 -6.32 -7.05
N ALA A 70 -10.61 -6.62 -5.77
CA ALA A 70 -11.77 -6.10 -5.02
C ALA A 70 -11.34 -5.37 -3.74
N PRO A 71 -10.66 -4.21 -3.82
CA PRO A 71 -10.01 -3.54 -2.69
C PRO A 71 -10.96 -3.22 -1.53
N ALA A 72 -12.21 -2.84 -1.81
CA ALA A 72 -13.20 -2.55 -0.78
C ALA A 72 -13.43 -3.73 0.20
N SER A 73 -13.24 -4.97 -0.25
CA SER A 73 -13.40 -6.16 0.61
C SER A 73 -12.24 -6.39 1.57
N PHE A 74 -11.05 -5.86 1.27
CA PHE A 74 -9.84 -6.00 2.10
C PHE A 74 -9.73 -4.89 3.16
N ILE A 75 -10.31 -3.72 2.89
CA ILE A 75 -10.13 -2.53 3.73
C ILE A 75 -10.57 -2.75 5.19
N PRO A 76 -11.75 -3.33 5.51
CA PRO A 76 -12.17 -3.50 6.90
C PRO A 76 -11.14 -4.28 7.75
N ALA A 77 -10.65 -5.41 7.24
CA ALA A 77 -9.65 -6.21 7.94
C ALA A 77 -8.30 -5.47 8.10
N LEU A 78 -7.91 -4.66 7.12
CA LEU A 78 -6.69 -3.86 7.18
C LEU A 78 -6.80 -2.67 8.15
N LEU A 79 -7.99 -2.07 8.25
CA LEU A 79 -8.29 -1.05 9.27
C LEU A 79 -8.16 -1.65 10.68
N ASP A 80 -8.80 -2.81 10.91
CA ASP A 80 -8.74 -3.53 12.18
C ASP A 80 -7.30 -3.98 12.52
N ALA A 81 -6.51 -4.33 11.51
CA ALA A 81 -5.11 -4.71 11.66
C ALA A 81 -4.18 -3.53 12.03
N GLY A 82 -4.66 -2.28 11.91
CA GLY A 82 -3.89 -1.09 12.26
C GLY A 82 -3.08 -0.49 11.11
N ALA A 83 -3.55 -0.63 9.87
CA ALA A 83 -3.03 0.13 8.74
C ALA A 83 -3.33 1.63 8.91
N ASP A 84 -2.41 2.47 8.45
CA ASP A 84 -2.47 3.94 8.60
C ASP A 84 -2.74 4.65 7.27
N ALA A 85 -2.27 4.07 6.16
CA ALA A 85 -2.46 4.59 4.82
C ALA A 85 -2.81 3.49 3.83
N PHE A 86 -3.64 3.82 2.84
CA PHE A 86 -4.15 2.89 1.84
C PHE A 86 -3.81 3.39 0.45
N SER A 87 -2.95 2.68 -0.25
CA SER A 87 -2.53 2.96 -1.62
C SER A 87 -3.25 2.01 -2.56
N LEU A 88 -4.20 2.55 -3.34
CA LEU A 88 -5.12 1.78 -4.18
C LEU A 88 -4.81 1.97 -5.67
N HIS A 89 -5.25 1.04 -6.52
CA HIS A 89 -5.11 1.14 -7.98
C HIS A 89 -6.41 1.64 -8.62
N PRO A 90 -6.40 2.71 -9.44
CA PRO A 90 -7.60 3.23 -10.12
C PRO A 90 -8.28 2.18 -11.02
N GLU A 91 -7.52 1.22 -11.55
CA GLU A 91 -7.97 0.12 -12.39
C GLU A 91 -9.06 -0.72 -11.70
N THR A 92 -8.95 -0.91 -10.38
CA THR A 92 -9.89 -1.75 -9.61
C THR A 92 -10.90 -0.92 -8.83
N ILE A 93 -10.54 0.28 -8.37
CA ILE A 93 -11.47 1.11 -7.59
C ILE A 93 -12.43 1.97 -8.42
N CYS A 94 -12.26 2.07 -9.74
CA CYS A 94 -12.94 3.07 -10.57
C CYS A 94 -14.47 3.14 -10.40
N ARG A 95 -15.11 2.01 -10.07
CA ARG A 95 -16.57 1.92 -9.85
C ARG A 95 -17.03 2.47 -8.50
N GLU A 96 -16.12 2.68 -7.56
CA GLU A 96 -16.44 3.04 -6.17
C GLU A 96 -15.45 4.00 -5.50
N ALA A 97 -14.60 4.66 -6.28
CA ALA A 97 -13.50 5.50 -5.78
C ALA A 97 -13.94 6.49 -4.70
N PHE A 98 -14.94 7.34 -4.97
CA PHE A 98 -15.42 8.32 -3.98
C PHE A 98 -15.95 7.69 -2.70
N ARG A 99 -16.63 6.52 -2.79
CA ARG A 99 -17.15 5.80 -1.62
C ARG A 99 -16.01 5.28 -0.76
N VAL A 100 -15.02 4.64 -1.38
CA VAL A 100 -13.86 4.07 -0.69
C VAL A 100 -12.98 5.18 -0.09
N ILE A 101 -12.70 6.24 -0.84
CA ILE A 101 -11.94 7.40 -0.35
C ILE A 101 -12.63 8.01 0.87
N ASN A 102 -13.94 8.28 0.80
CA ASN A 102 -14.67 8.86 1.92
C ASN A 102 -14.67 7.96 3.15
N MET A 103 -14.85 6.64 2.97
CA MET A 103 -14.79 5.67 4.07
C MET A 103 -13.43 5.71 4.78
N LEU A 104 -12.33 5.69 4.03
CA LEU A 104 -10.98 5.74 4.59
C LEU A 104 -10.69 7.06 5.31
N ARG A 105 -11.10 8.18 4.73
CA ARG A 105 -10.96 9.51 5.35
C ARG A 105 -11.77 9.65 6.63
N GLN A 106 -12.99 9.11 6.67
CA GLN A 106 -13.82 9.06 7.89
C GLN A 106 -13.18 8.20 8.99
N ALA A 107 -12.44 7.16 8.61
CA ALA A 107 -11.64 6.36 9.53
C ALA A 107 -10.29 7.03 9.93
N GLY A 108 -10.05 8.28 9.49
CA GLY A 108 -8.84 9.04 9.81
C GLY A 108 -7.57 8.49 9.13
N LYS A 109 -7.72 7.80 8.00
CA LYS A 109 -6.62 7.17 7.27
C LYS A 109 -6.19 7.99 6.06
N GLU A 110 -4.90 7.93 5.75
CA GLU A 110 -4.36 8.53 4.53
C GLU A 110 -4.77 7.70 3.31
N VAL A 111 -5.10 8.37 2.22
CA VAL A 111 -5.53 7.75 0.97
C VAL A 111 -4.56 8.08 -0.15
N GLY A 112 -4.04 7.06 -0.80
CA GLY A 112 -3.15 7.17 -1.95
C GLY A 112 -3.68 6.44 -3.18
N MET A 113 -3.25 6.89 -4.35
CA MET A 113 -3.44 6.16 -5.61
C MET A 113 -2.11 5.76 -6.20
N VAL A 114 -2.03 4.53 -6.70
CA VAL A 114 -0.88 3.97 -7.38
C VAL A 114 -1.23 3.84 -8.85
N LEU A 115 -0.44 4.47 -9.71
CA LEU A 115 -0.58 4.38 -11.16
C LEU A 115 0.39 3.32 -11.66
N ASN A 116 -0.12 2.28 -12.30
CA ASN A 116 0.70 1.39 -13.11
C ASN A 116 1.41 2.18 -14.23
N PRO A 117 2.52 1.65 -14.80
CA PRO A 117 3.27 2.36 -15.82
C PRO A 117 2.43 2.76 -17.04
N ALA A 118 1.46 1.92 -17.42
CA ALA A 118 0.56 2.15 -18.55
C ALA A 118 -0.68 2.99 -18.19
N THR A 119 -0.90 3.30 -16.92
CA THR A 119 -2.14 3.92 -16.47
C THR A 119 -2.04 5.44 -16.55
N PRO A 120 -2.93 6.10 -17.31
CA PRO A 120 -2.87 7.54 -17.49
C PRO A 120 -3.14 8.27 -16.18
N VAL A 121 -2.47 9.40 -15.95
CA VAL A 121 -2.66 10.25 -14.77
C VAL A 121 -4.09 10.79 -14.71
N GLU A 122 -4.73 10.97 -15.86
CA GLU A 122 -6.12 11.39 -16.00
C GLU A 122 -7.09 10.42 -15.31
N SER A 123 -6.72 9.15 -15.10
CA SER A 123 -7.54 8.14 -14.41
C SER A 123 -7.92 8.54 -12.97
N ILE A 124 -7.13 9.42 -12.34
CA ILE A 124 -7.36 9.89 -10.97
C ILE A 124 -7.84 11.35 -10.90
N GLN A 125 -7.99 12.05 -12.04
CA GLN A 125 -8.23 13.50 -12.08
C GLN A 125 -9.43 13.96 -11.24
N HIS A 126 -10.50 13.17 -11.21
CA HIS A 126 -11.77 13.55 -10.58
C HIS A 126 -11.72 13.52 -9.05
N TYR A 127 -10.78 12.78 -8.47
CA TYR A 127 -10.64 12.63 -7.01
C TYR A 127 -9.23 12.93 -6.53
N LEU A 128 -8.34 13.44 -7.40
CA LEU A 128 -6.96 13.83 -7.07
C LEU A 128 -6.88 14.76 -5.85
N HIS A 129 -7.81 15.71 -5.75
CA HIS A 129 -7.89 16.68 -4.65
C HIS A 129 -8.27 16.06 -3.28
N LEU A 130 -8.63 14.78 -3.24
CA LEU A 130 -8.96 14.03 -2.02
C LEU A 130 -7.83 13.11 -1.55
N LEU A 131 -6.76 12.99 -2.35
CA LEU A 131 -5.64 12.09 -2.10
C LEU A 131 -4.54 12.77 -1.29
N ASP A 132 -3.92 12.01 -0.40
CA ASP A 132 -2.77 12.44 0.39
C ASP A 132 -1.44 12.10 -0.32
N LYS A 133 -1.45 11.14 -1.26
CA LYS A 133 -0.32 10.85 -2.15
C LYS A 133 -0.73 10.23 -3.48
N VAL A 134 0.18 10.33 -4.45
CA VAL A 134 0.15 9.58 -5.71
C VAL A 134 1.48 8.88 -5.87
N THR A 135 1.45 7.57 -6.13
CA THR A 135 2.62 6.73 -6.41
C THR A 135 2.62 6.39 -7.89
N VAL A 136 3.75 6.61 -8.56
CA VAL A 136 3.94 6.21 -9.96
C VAL A 136 4.82 4.97 -9.97
N MET A 137 4.29 3.85 -10.47
CA MET A 137 5.04 2.62 -10.60
C MET A 137 6.08 2.74 -11.71
N THR A 138 7.31 2.30 -11.44
CA THR A 138 8.41 2.27 -12.43
C THR A 138 8.56 0.91 -13.11
N VAL A 139 7.79 -0.08 -12.65
CA VAL A 139 7.73 -1.46 -13.15
C VAL A 139 6.30 -1.95 -12.98
N ASP A 140 5.91 -2.96 -13.75
CA ASP A 140 4.60 -3.58 -13.55
C ASP A 140 4.53 -4.23 -12.16
N PRO A 141 3.41 -4.09 -11.43
CA PRO A 141 3.28 -4.69 -10.11
C PRO A 141 3.36 -6.22 -10.18
N GLY A 142 3.94 -6.83 -9.15
CA GLY A 142 3.89 -8.28 -8.97
C GLY A 142 5.04 -8.88 -8.18
N TYR A 143 6.28 -8.40 -8.36
CA TYR A 143 7.43 -8.90 -7.60
C TYR A 143 8.56 -7.89 -7.47
N ALA A 144 9.42 -8.08 -6.46
CA ALA A 144 10.58 -7.24 -6.20
C ALA A 144 11.78 -7.60 -7.10
N GLY A 145 12.67 -6.63 -7.34
CA GLY A 145 13.92 -6.85 -8.10
C GLY A 145 13.78 -6.78 -9.62
N GLN A 146 12.67 -6.24 -10.13
CA GLN A 146 12.45 -6.02 -11.55
C GLN A 146 13.40 -4.96 -12.12
N PRO A 147 13.85 -5.11 -13.39
CA PRO A 147 14.56 -4.05 -14.07
C PRO A 147 13.60 -2.87 -14.33
N VAL A 148 14.09 -1.65 -14.12
CA VAL A 148 13.33 -0.45 -14.48
C VAL A 148 13.36 -0.29 -16.00
N TYR A 149 12.19 -0.11 -16.61
CA TYR A 149 12.11 0.25 -18.01
C TYR A 149 12.54 1.71 -18.16
N SER A 150 13.77 1.94 -18.62
CA SER A 150 14.35 3.27 -18.89
C SER A 150 14.33 3.60 -20.37
#